data_AF-A0A7V2KQM3-F1
#
_entry.id   AF-A0A7V2KQM3-F1
#
_cell.length_a   1.000
_cell.length_b   1.000
_cell.length_c   1.000
_cell.angle_alpha   90.00
_cell.angle_beta   90.00
_cell.angle_gamma   90.00
#
_symmetry.space_group_name_H-M   'P 1'
#
loop_
_entity.id
_entity.type
_entity.pdbx_description
1 polymer ?
#
loop_
_entity_poly.entity_id
_entity_poly.type
_entity_poly.pdbx_seq_one_letter_code
_entity_poly.pdbx_strand_id
1 'polypeptide(L)' 'MREEEIGLYHYGNPEEARERIRAATERYSTQRYHQGIGDIKPIDRHEGCGEEILARREELLSSVKRNGRKPRVLAPV' A
#
# COMPACT_ATOMS: atom_id res chain seq x y z
N MET A 1 -30.99 0.06 -12.16
CA MET A 1 -29.57 0.34 -11.84
C MET A 1 -29.60 1.37 -10.74
N ARG A 2 -29.19 1.02 -9.51
CA ARG A 2 -29.07 2.01 -8.44
C ARG A 2 -27.84 2.82 -8.77
N GLU A 3 -28.02 4.10 -9.06
CA GLU A 3 -26.92 5.06 -9.12
C GLU A 3 -26.26 5.02 -7.74
N GLU A 4 -25.09 4.37 -7.66
CA GLU A 4 -24.25 4.48 -6.48
C GLU A 4 -23.85 5.95 -6.40
N GLU A 5 -24.54 6.68 -5.53
CA GLU A 5 -24.27 8.08 -5.21
C GLU A 5 -22.78 8.20 -4.92
N ILE A 6 -22.01 8.72 -5.88
CA ILE A 6 -20.61 9.06 -5.66
C ILE A 6 -20.67 10.11 -4.55
N GLY A 7 -20.36 9.71 -3.32
CA GLY A 7 -20.43 10.55 -2.13
C GLY A 7 -19.48 11.73 -2.26
N LEU A 8 -19.94 12.78 -2.94
CA LEU A 8 -19.17 13.98 -3.20
C LEU A 8 -19.18 14.79 -1.91
N TYR A 9 -18.05 14.78 -1.20
CA TYR A 9 -17.89 15.61 -0.02
C TYR A 9 -17.76 17.07 -0.46
N HIS A 10 -18.75 17.88 -0.08
CA HIS A 10 -18.70 19.32 -0.23
C HIS A 10 -17.96 19.92 0.96
N TYR A 11 -16.85 20.62 0.68
CA TYR A 11 -16.09 21.34 1.69
C TYR A 11 -16.48 22.81 1.66
N GLY A 12 -16.88 23.34 2.82
CA GLY A 12 -17.20 24.77 2.97
C GLY A 12 -15.96 25.66 3.01
N ASN A 13 -14.78 25.08 3.20
CA ASN A 13 -13.49 25.76 3.29
C ASN A 13 -12.44 25.05 2.42
N PRO A 14 -11.71 25.76 1.54
CA PRO A 14 -10.63 25.16 0.75
C PRO A 14 -9.51 24.53 1.59
N GLU A 15 -9.20 25.05 2.77
CA GLU A 15 -8.15 24.46 3.61
C GLU A 15 -8.55 23.10 4.17
N GLU A 16 -9.83 22.93 4.57
CA GLU A 16 -10.36 21.62 5.00
C GLU A 16 -10.26 20.59 3.86
N ALA A 17 -10.54 21.00 2.63
CA ALA A 17 -10.39 20.14 1.46
C ALA A 17 -8.92 19.74 1.25
N ARG A 18 -7.97 20.68 1.37
CA ARG A 18 -6.53 20.39 1.24
C ARG A 18 -6.05 19.42 2.31
N GLU A 19 -6.49 19.58 3.56
CA GLU A 19 -6.13 18.68 4.65
C GLU A 19 -6.68 17.27 4.42
N ARG A 20 -7.94 17.15 3.98
CA ARG A 20 -8.56 15.86 3.68
C ARG A 20 -7.89 15.15 2.51
N ILE A 21 -7.55 15.89 1.44
CA ILE A 21 -6.81 15.35 0.30
C ILE A 21 -5.43 14.87 0.77
N ARG A 22 -4.71 15.69 1.54
CA ARG A 22 -3.39 15.32 2.08
C ARG A 22 -3.48 14.04 2.91
N ALA A 23 -4.44 13.94 3.83
CA ALA A 23 -4.64 12.76 4.66
C ALA A 23 -4.98 11.51 3.83
N ALA A 24 -5.79 11.66 2.78
CA ALA A 24 -6.12 10.57 1.88
C ALA A 24 -4.90 10.10 1.07
N THR A 25 -4.12 11.03 0.54
CA THR A 25 -2.88 10.73 -0.19
C THR A 25 -1.85 10.06 0.70
N GLU A 26 -1.64 10.58 1.91
CA GLU A 26 -0.73 10.01 2.91
C GLU A 26 -1.11 8.56 3.21
N ARG A 27 -2.38 8.33 3.57
CA ARG A 27 -2.89 6.99 3.87
C ARG A 27 -2.73 6.03 2.69
N TYR A 28 -3.08 6.47 1.48
CA TYR A 28 -2.95 5.63 0.30
C TYR A 28 -1.49 5.27 0.03
N SER A 29 -0.58 6.24 0.17
CA SER A 29 0.83 6.08 -0.19
C SER A 29 1.59 5.20 0.81
N THR A 30 1.28 5.30 2.11
CA THR A 30 2.08 4.68 3.17
C THR A 30 1.44 3.46 3.83
N GLN A 31 0.13 3.25 3.70
CA GLN A 31 -0.57 2.16 4.40
C GLN A 31 -1.16 1.11 3.48
N ARG A 32 -1.30 1.39 2.18
CA ARG A 32 -1.95 0.47 1.24
C ARG A 32 -0.92 -0.24 0.36
N TYR A 33 -1.02 -1.56 0.31
CA TYR A 33 -0.31 -2.37 -0.70
C TYR A 33 -1.11 -2.37 -2.00
N HIS A 34 -0.40 -2.29 -3.13
CA HIS A 34 -1.04 -2.18 -4.43
C HIS A 34 -0.57 -3.27 -5.40
N GLN A 35 -1.52 -4.13 -5.83
CA GLN A 35 -1.25 -5.28 -6.70
C GLN A 35 -0.57 -4.89 -8.01
N GLY A 36 -0.98 -3.78 -8.62
CA GLY A 36 -0.39 -3.28 -9.87
C GLY A 36 1.09 -2.90 -9.80
N ILE A 37 1.68 -2.86 -8.59
CA ILE A 37 3.10 -2.61 -8.39
C ILE A 37 3.80 -3.75 -7.63
N GLY A 38 3.20 -4.94 -7.59
CA GLY A 38 3.78 -6.11 -6.92
C GLY A 38 3.48 -6.18 -5.42
N ASP A 39 2.34 -5.65 -4.99
CA ASP A 39 1.92 -5.65 -3.58
C ASP A 39 2.96 -4.99 -2.67
N ILE A 40 3.55 -3.89 -3.12
CA ILE A 40 4.34 -2.96 -2.31
C ILE A 40 3.56 -1.67 -2.08
N LYS A 41 4.00 -0.84 -1.14
CA LYS A 41 3.35 0.47 -0.92
C LYS A 41 3.77 1.44 -2.03
N PRO A 42 2.89 2.36 -2.46
CA PRO A 42 3.26 3.36 -3.45
C PRO A 42 4.50 4.18 -3.07
N ILE A 43 4.67 4.50 -1.78
CA ILE A 43 5.84 5.25 -1.30
C ILE A 43 7.15 4.46 -1.50
N ASP A 44 7.16 3.16 -1.20
CA ASP A 44 8.36 2.31 -1.36
C ASP A 44 8.80 2.24 -2.83
N ARG A 45 7.84 2.27 -3.76
CA ARG A 45 8.13 2.35 -5.19
C ARG A 45 8.66 3.72 -5.58
N HIS A 46 8.08 4.79 -5.05
CA HIS A 46 8.51 6.15 -5.34
C HIS A 46 9.94 6.42 -4.85
N GLU A 47 10.30 5.89 -3.68
CA GLU A 47 11.64 6.01 -3.09
C GLU A 47 12.67 5.05 -3.71
N GLY A 48 12.26 4.16 -4.62
CA GLY A 48 13.14 3.23 -5.32
C GLY A 48 13.46 1.94 -4.55
N CYS A 49 12.92 1.75 -3.35
CA CYS A 49 13.11 0.56 -2.52
C CYS A 49 12.33 -0.68 -3.00
N GLY A 50 11.46 -0.53 -4.01
CA GLY A 50 10.56 -1.58 -4.47
C GLY A 50 11.26 -2.88 -4.90
N GLU A 51 12.37 -2.80 -5.63
CA GLU A 51 13.09 -3.98 -6.11
C GLU A 51 13.72 -4.77 -4.96
N GLU A 52 14.31 -4.09 -3.98
CA GLU A 52 14.91 -4.71 -2.79
C GLU A 52 13.85 -5.45 -1.96
N ILE A 53 12.68 -4.83 -1.77
CA ILE A 53 11.57 -5.45 -1.03
C ILE A 53 11.10 -6.74 -1.72
N LEU A 54 10.95 -6.70 -3.05
CA LEU A 54 10.51 -7.86 -3.82
C LEU A 54 11.57 -8.98 -3.80
N ALA A 55 12.84 -8.64 -3.99
CA ALA A 55 13.95 -9.60 -3.93
C ALA A 55 14.01 -10.30 -2.56
N ARG A 56 13.87 -9.55 -1.47
CA ARG A 56 13.85 -10.10 -0.11
C ARG A 56 12.66 -11.03 0.13
N ARG A 57 11.48 -10.71 -0.42
CA ARG A 57 10.29 -11.59 -0.34
C ARG A 57 10.51 -12.89 -1.09
N GLU A 58 11.08 -12.83 -2.30
CA GLU A 58 11.39 -14.01 -3.11
C GLU A 58 12.39 -14.93 -2.40
N GLU A 59 13.43 -14.35 -1.78
CA GLU A 59 14.40 -15.10 -0.99
C GLU A 59 13.74 -15.85 0.18
N LEU A 60 12.88 -15.17 0.94
CA LEU A 60 12.15 -15.77 2.06
C LEU A 60 11.25 -16.91 1.59
N LEU A 61 10.50 -16.71 0.52
CA LEU A 61 9.63 -17.74 -0.07
C LEU A 61 10.45 -18.94 -0.55
N SER A 62 11.58 -18.69 -1.22
CA SER A 62 12.50 -19.71 -1.72
C SER A 62 13.17 -20.50 -0.59
N SER A 63 13.54 -19.84 0.51
CA SER A 63 14.07 -20.48 1.71
C SER A 63 13.04 -21.39 2.38
N VAL A 64 11.79 -20.93 2.47
CA VAL A 64 10.68 -21.72 3.02
C VAL A 64 10.36 -22.95 2.18
N LYS A 65 10.30 -22.81 0.85
CA LYS A 65 10.09 -23.93 -0.07
C LYS A 65 11.16 -25.01 0.09
N ARG A 66 12.43 -24.62 0.24
CA ARG A 66 13.56 -25.56 0.43
C ARG A 66 13.54 -26.26 1.79
N ASN A 67 13.09 -25.57 2.85
CA ASN A 67 13.19 -26.06 4.22
C ASN A 67 11.88 -26.67 4.77
N GLY A 68 10.79 -26.69 3.99
CA GLY A 68 9.48 -27.22 4.39
C GLY A 68 8.80 -26.49 5.56
N ARG A 69 9.38 -25.39 6.04
CA ARG A 69 8.96 -24.68 7.27
C ARG A 69 8.13 -23.46 6.88
N LYS A 70 6.84 -23.43 7.26
CA LYS A 70 5.94 -22.29 6.97
C LYS A 70 6.58 -20.97 7.43
N PRO A 71 6.52 -19.88 6.63
CA PRO A 71 7.09 -18.61 7.06
C PRO A 71 6.29 -18.12 8.26
N ARG A 72 6.97 -17.80 9.36
CA ARG A 72 6.34 -17.03 10.45
C ARG A 72 6.08 -15.64 9.86
N VAL A 73 4.82 -15.34 9.58
CA VAL A 73 4.39 -14.04 9.04
C VAL A 73 4.99 -12.96 9.93
N LEU A 74 5.95 -12.20 9.39
CA LEU A 74 6.46 -11.02 10.06
C LEU A 74 5.34 -10.00 10.01
N ALA A 75 4.73 -9.75 11.18
CA ALA A 75 3.75 -8.71 11.33
C ALA A 75 4.36 -7.39 10.82
N PRO A 76 3.61 -6.58 10.06
CA PRO A 76 4.12 -5.28 9.63
C PRO A 76 4.43 -4.44 10.88
N VAL A 77 5.63 -3.87 10.91
CA VAL A 77 6.06 -2.83 11.86
C VAL A 77 5.31 -1.54 11.55
#